data_AF-M5X0K7-F1
#
_entry.id   AF-M5X0K7-F1
#
_cell.length_a   1.000
_cell.length_b   1.000
_cell.length_c   1.000
_cell.angle_alpha   90.00
_cell.angle_beta   90.00
_cell.angle_gamma   90.00
#
_symmetry.space_group_name_H-M   'P 1'
#
loop_
_entity.id
_entity.type
_entity.pdbx_description
1 polymer ?
#
loop_
_entity_poly.entity_id
_entity_poly.type
_entity_poly.pdbx_seq_one_letter_code
_entity_poly.pdbx_strand_id
1 'polypeptide(L)'
;MWKLKVADGGNDPYIYSTNDFVGRHIFEFDAEAGTPEERAEVEEARLNFYNNRYQVKPSSDLLWRLQFLKEKNFKQTIPPVKVEDGEEITYEKATASLRISVHFLSAMQASDGHWPAENAGPLFFLPPLVMCTYIIGHLNTVFPAEHRKEILRYIYYLLKYNPSADFLELKSSSIFCFPAKSI
;
A
#
# COMPACT_ATOMS: atom_id res chain seq x y z
N MET A 1 6.63 -12.56 -5.43
CA MET A 1 6.51 -11.15 -5.03
C MET A 1 5.13 -10.64 -5.37
N TRP A 2 4.57 -9.76 -4.53
CA TRP A 2 3.33 -9.05 -4.80
C TRP A 2 3.54 -8.00 -5.90
N LYS A 3 2.63 -7.84 -6.84
CA LYS A 3 2.66 -6.84 -7.92
C LYS A 3 1.33 -6.10 -7.97
N LEU A 4 1.36 -4.79 -8.23
CA LEU A 4 0.14 -4.03 -8.49
C LEU A 4 -0.22 -4.11 -9.97
N LYS A 5 -1.40 -4.66 -10.29
CA LYS A 5 -2.02 -4.58 -11.61
C LYS A 5 -2.93 -3.37 -11.67
N VAL A 6 -2.80 -2.57 -12.72
CA VAL A 6 -3.56 -1.33 -12.94
C VAL A 6 -4.38 -1.46 -14.22
N ALA A 7 -5.65 -1.07 -14.16
CA ALA A 7 -6.57 -1.01 -15.29
C ALA A 7 -6.56 -2.28 -16.16
N ASP A 8 -6.26 -3.43 -15.55
CA ASP A 8 -6.31 -4.73 -16.22
C ASP A 8 -7.78 -5.06 -16.43
N GLY A 9 -8.24 -4.83 -17.66
CA GLY A 9 -9.60 -5.15 -18.05
C GLY A 9 -9.88 -6.64 -18.09
N GLY A 10 -8.82 -7.46 -18.12
CA GLY A 10 -8.90 -8.92 -18.14
C GLY A 10 -9.74 -9.50 -19.27
N ASN A 11 -9.86 -10.83 -19.25
CA ASN A 11 -10.86 -11.60 -20.01
C ASN A 11 -11.87 -12.25 -19.04
N ASP A 12 -12.04 -11.67 -17.86
CA ASP A 12 -12.88 -12.26 -16.80
C ASP A 12 -14.36 -11.94 -17.08
N PRO A 13 -15.22 -12.95 -17.35
CA PRO A 13 -16.62 -12.73 -17.67
C PRO A 13 -17.45 -12.19 -16.49
N TYR A 14 -16.88 -12.16 -15.27
CA TYR A 14 -17.56 -11.72 -14.05
C TYR A 14 -17.28 -10.26 -13.68
N ILE A 15 -16.48 -9.54 -14.47
CA ILE A 15 -16.20 -8.12 -14.27
C ILE A 15 -16.74 -7.28 -15.44
N TYR A 16 -17.35 -6.15 -15.12
CA TYR A 16 -17.91 -5.20 -16.10
C TYR A 16 -17.44 -3.80 -15.76
N SER A 17 -17.23 -2.97 -16.79
CA SER A 17 -16.86 -1.57 -16.63
C SER A 17 -17.51 -0.72 -17.71
N THR A 18 -17.83 0.53 -17.35
CA THR A 18 -18.28 1.58 -18.27
C THR A 18 -17.15 2.54 -18.69
N ASN A 19 -15.94 2.35 -18.16
CA ASN A 19 -14.78 3.22 -18.32
C ASN A 19 -13.48 2.45 -18.56
N ASP A 20 -13.58 1.25 -19.16
CA ASP A 20 -12.44 0.37 -19.45
C ASP A 20 -11.53 0.10 -18.25
N PHE A 21 -12.15 -0.01 -17.06
CA PHE A 21 -11.49 -0.32 -15.78
C PHE A 21 -10.47 0.73 -15.31
N VAL A 22 -10.47 1.93 -15.89
CA VAL A 22 -9.62 3.05 -15.45
C VAL A 22 -9.86 3.34 -13.97
N GLY A 23 -8.77 3.46 -13.20
CA GLY A 23 -8.78 3.66 -11.75
C GLY A 23 -8.80 2.37 -10.93
N ARG A 24 -9.00 1.21 -11.56
CA ARG A 24 -8.95 -0.09 -10.87
C ARG A 24 -7.50 -0.50 -10.63
N HIS A 25 -7.23 -0.97 -9.43
CA HIS A 25 -5.97 -1.67 -9.12
C HIS A 25 -6.21 -2.89 -8.25
N ILE A 26 -5.41 -3.93 -8.44
CA ILE A 26 -5.41 -5.15 -7.61
C ILE A 26 -3.98 -5.59 -7.34
N PHE A 27 -3.73 -6.12 -6.15
CA PHE A 27 -2.46 -6.80 -5.86
C PHE A 27 -2.57 -8.28 -6.23
N GLU A 28 -1.61 -8.77 -7.01
CA GLU A 28 -1.49 -10.18 -7.37
C GLU A 28 -0.15 -10.71 -6.87
N PHE A 29 -0.13 -11.94 -6.37
CA PHE A 29 1.11 -12.61 -6.03
C PHE A 29 1.61 -13.46 -7.19
N ASP A 30 2.87 -13.23 -7.58
CA ASP A 30 3.58 -13.99 -8.60
C ASP A 30 4.87 -14.55 -7.99
N ALA A 31 5.02 -15.87 -7.88
CA ALA A 31 6.18 -16.51 -7.25
C ALA A 31 7.50 -16.27 -8.01
N GLU A 32 7.40 -16.01 -9.32
CA GLU A 32 8.53 -15.79 -10.22
C GLU A 32 8.81 -14.29 -10.42
N ALA A 33 7.91 -13.41 -9.96
CA ALA A 33 8.10 -11.97 -9.97
C ALA A 33 9.32 -11.50 -9.18
N GLY A 34 10.03 -10.55 -9.79
CA GLY A 34 11.02 -9.70 -9.17
C GLY A 34 12.39 -10.35 -9.01
N THR A 35 13.43 -9.53 -9.10
CA THR A 35 14.82 -9.97 -8.92
C THR A 35 15.10 -10.36 -7.46
N PRO A 36 16.16 -11.12 -7.17
CA PRO A 36 16.56 -11.43 -5.80
C PRO A 36 16.71 -10.16 -4.92
N GLU A 37 17.23 -9.08 -5.49
CA GLU A 37 17.40 -7.79 -4.80
C GLU A 37 16.06 -7.14 -4.48
N GLU A 38 15.08 -7.18 -5.40
CA GLU A 38 13.73 -6.64 -5.15
C GLU A 38 13.01 -7.40 -4.05
N ARG A 39 13.12 -8.73 -4.08
CA ARG A 39 12.55 -9.57 -3.04
C ARG A 39 13.21 -9.28 -1.68
N ALA A 40 14.53 -9.11 -1.66
CA ALA A 40 15.26 -8.75 -0.45
C ALA A 40 14.84 -7.38 0.10
N GLU A 41 14.64 -6.37 -0.74
CA GLU A 41 14.17 -5.05 -0.33
C GLU A 41 12.76 -5.10 0.29
N VAL A 42 11.87 -5.93 -0.27
CA VAL A 42 10.54 -6.15 0.29
C VAL A 42 10.61 -6.83 1.66
N GLU A 43 11.46 -7.85 1.81
CA GLU A 43 11.65 -8.52 3.11
C GLU A 43 12.35 -7.64 4.15
N GLU A 44 13.29 -6.79 3.73
CA GLU A 44 13.90 -5.78 4.60
C GLU A 44 12.84 -4.77 5.08
N ALA A 45 11.97 -4.30 4.18
CA ALA A 45 10.88 -3.40 4.53
C ALA A 45 9.89 -4.05 5.53
N ARG A 46 9.62 -5.36 5.38
CA ARG A 46 8.82 -6.14 6.35
C ARG A 46 9.51 -6.26 7.70
N LEU A 47 10.80 -6.58 7.72
CA LEU A 47 11.58 -6.70 8.95
C LEU A 47 11.65 -5.35 9.68
N ASN A 48 11.86 -4.26 8.94
CA ASN A 48 11.87 -2.92 9.48
C ASN A 48 10.51 -2.55 10.12
N PHE A 49 9.40 -2.87 9.46
CA PHE A 49 8.09 -2.72 10.09
C PHE A 49 7.98 -3.54 11.37
N TYR A 50 8.34 -4.83 11.30
CA TYR A 50 8.23 -5.72 12.44
C TYR A 50 8.98 -5.18 13.66
N ASN A 51 10.21 -4.71 13.48
CA ASN A 51 11.02 -4.16 14.56
C ASN A 51 10.42 -2.88 15.17
N ASN A 52 9.72 -2.07 14.36
CA ASN A 52 9.17 -0.79 14.77
C ASN A 52 7.65 -0.80 15.00
N ARG A 53 6.98 -1.97 14.90
CA ARG A 53 5.51 -2.10 14.84
C ARG A 53 4.73 -1.53 16.01
N TYR A 54 5.38 -1.27 17.14
CA TYR A 54 4.78 -0.62 18.32
C TYR A 54 4.91 0.91 18.31
N GLN A 55 5.80 1.43 17.46
CA GLN A 55 6.08 2.86 17.30
C GLN A 55 5.45 3.42 16.02
N VAL A 56 5.30 2.58 14.99
CA VAL A 56 4.72 2.98 13.70
C VAL A 56 3.43 2.22 13.43
N LYS A 57 2.45 2.90 12.83
CA LYS A 57 1.22 2.27 12.36
C LYS A 57 1.51 1.47 11.08
N PRO A 58 0.83 0.34 10.87
CA PRO A 58 0.93 -0.40 9.61
C PRO A 58 0.19 0.39 8.53
N SER A 59 0.76 1.44 7.93
CA SER A 59 0.13 2.12 6.78
C SER A 59 1.15 3.01 6.11
N SER A 60 1.51 2.68 4.88
CA SER A 60 2.50 3.47 4.15
C SER A 60 2.56 3.20 2.65
N ASP A 61 1.71 2.32 2.10
CA ASP A 61 1.75 1.88 0.70
C ASP A 61 3.17 1.59 0.17
N LEU A 62 4.09 1.15 1.05
CA LEU A 62 5.52 1.19 0.75
C LEU A 62 5.88 0.27 -0.41
N LEU A 63 5.29 -0.93 -0.48
CA LEU A 63 5.52 -1.85 -1.59
C LEU A 63 5.12 -1.23 -2.93
N TRP A 64 3.97 -0.56 -3.00
CA TRP A 64 3.56 0.15 -4.22
C TRP A 64 4.54 1.27 -4.56
N ARG A 65 4.94 2.08 -3.57
CA ARG A 65 5.93 3.16 -3.79
C ARG A 65 7.26 2.60 -4.30
N LEU A 66 7.78 1.52 -3.71
CA LEU A 66 9.01 0.89 -4.14
C LEU A 66 8.92 0.43 -5.60
N GLN A 67 7.83 -0.22 -5.99
CA GLN A 67 7.62 -0.68 -7.37
C GLN A 67 7.56 0.49 -8.35
N PHE A 68 6.70 1.47 -8.09
CA PHE A 68 6.44 2.55 -9.03
C PHE A 68 7.64 3.49 -9.20
N LEU A 69 8.33 3.81 -8.11
CA LEU A 69 9.52 4.66 -8.17
C LEU A 69 10.64 3.95 -8.93
N LYS A 70 10.78 2.62 -8.74
CA LYS A 70 11.79 1.83 -9.44
C LYS A 70 11.50 1.69 -10.93
N GLU A 71 10.27 1.35 -11.30
CA GLU A 71 9.84 1.26 -12.71
C GLU A 71 10.12 2.56 -13.49
N LYS A 72 9.91 3.71 -12.84
CA LYS A 72 10.17 5.03 -13.45
C LYS A 72 11.62 5.51 -13.28
N ASN A 73 12.50 4.70 -12.71
CA ASN A 73 13.88 5.06 -12.36
C ASN A 73 13.96 6.41 -11.60
N PHE A 74 12.97 6.67 -10.75
CA PHE A 74 12.83 7.95 -10.07
C PHE A 74 14.00 8.20 -9.13
N LYS A 75 14.58 9.39 -9.24
CA LYS A 75 15.60 9.88 -8.32
C LYS A 75 15.19 11.25 -7.83
N GLN A 76 15.12 11.42 -6.52
CA GLN A 76 14.88 12.74 -5.94
C GLN A 76 16.14 13.60 -6.14
N THR A 77 16.08 14.55 -7.06
CA THR A 77 17.18 15.46 -7.37
C THR A 77 17.04 16.81 -6.67
N ILE A 78 15.84 17.15 -6.20
CA ILE A 78 15.57 18.41 -5.52
C ILE A 78 15.94 18.24 -4.03
N PRO A 79 16.80 19.12 -3.47
CA PRO A 79 17.19 19.04 -2.07
C PRO A 79 15.98 19.14 -1.13
N PRO A 80 15.94 18.35 -0.03
CA PRO A 80 14.87 18.44 0.95
C PRO A 80 14.88 19.82 1.63
N VAL A 81 13.70 20.41 1.76
CA VAL A 81 13.50 21.64 2.53
C VAL A 81 13.08 21.25 3.94
N LYS A 82 13.83 21.70 4.94
CA LYS A 82 13.45 21.58 6.35
C LYS A 82 12.88 22.92 6.83
N VAL A 83 11.80 22.83 7.58
CA VAL A 83 11.18 23.94 8.30
C VAL A 83 11.25 23.55 9.77
N GLU A 84 11.96 24.36 10.55
CA GLU A 84 12.11 24.12 11.99
C GLU A 84 10.85 24.59 12.75
N ASP A 85 10.67 24.08 13.97
CA ASP A 85 9.51 24.48 14.78
C ASP A 85 9.56 25.97 15.14
N GLY A 86 8.44 26.67 14.93
CA GLY A 86 8.34 28.12 15.09
C GLY A 86 8.98 28.96 13.98
N GLU A 87 9.55 28.34 12.94
CA GLU A 87 10.10 29.08 11.80
C GLU A 87 9.00 29.64 10.88
N GLU A 88 9.15 30.89 10.43
CA GLU A 88 8.23 31.48 9.47
C GLU A 88 8.37 30.81 8.08
N ILE A 89 7.24 30.35 7.53
CA ILE A 89 7.21 29.71 6.20
C ILE A 89 7.30 30.79 5.12
N THR A 90 8.48 30.93 4.52
CA THR A 90 8.66 31.84 3.38
C THR A 90 8.05 31.27 2.09
N TYR A 91 7.79 32.15 1.13
CA TYR A 91 7.27 31.77 -0.19
C TYR A 91 8.22 30.81 -0.94
N GLU A 92 9.53 31.00 -0.79
CA GLU A 92 10.56 30.16 -1.41
C GLU A 92 10.53 28.76 -0.82
N LYS A 93 10.44 28.63 0.51
CA LYS A 93 10.32 27.33 1.18
C LYS A 93 9.05 26.60 0.76
N ALA A 94 7.92 27.31 0.75
CA ALA A 94 6.65 26.73 0.29
C ALA A 94 6.72 26.26 -1.17
N THR A 95 7.29 27.08 -2.06
CA THR A 95 7.42 26.77 -3.48
C THR A 95 8.36 25.59 -3.73
N ALA A 96 9.49 25.52 -3.03
CA ALA A 96 10.43 24.41 -3.13
C ALA A 96 9.81 23.11 -2.60
N SER A 97 9.14 23.14 -1.44
CA SER A 97 8.40 21.99 -0.89
C SER A 97 7.29 21.48 -1.81
N LEU A 98 6.54 22.40 -2.45
CA LEU A 98 5.54 22.04 -3.44
C LEU A 98 6.17 21.37 -4.66
N ARG A 99 7.28 21.90 -5.16
CA ARG A 99 7.98 21.32 -6.32
C ARG A 99 8.47 19.90 -6.06
N ILE A 100 9.03 19.66 -4.87
CA ILE A 100 9.45 18.31 -4.40
C ILE A 100 8.25 17.37 -4.38
N SER A 101 7.15 17.82 -3.78
CA SER A 101 5.92 17.04 -3.63
C SER A 101 5.30 16.68 -4.98
N VAL A 102 5.22 17.64 -5.90
CA VAL A 102 4.69 17.42 -7.25
C VAL A 102 5.57 16.43 -8.02
N HIS A 103 6.89 16.59 -8.00
CA HIS A 103 7.80 15.63 -8.65
C HIS A 103 7.61 14.21 -8.13
N PHE A 104 7.47 14.06 -6.81
CA PHE A 104 7.27 12.77 -6.17
C PHE A 104 5.89 12.16 -6.50
N LEU A 105 4.82 12.95 -6.39
CA LEU A 105 3.46 12.51 -6.72
C LEU A 105 3.35 12.13 -8.20
N SER A 106 3.91 12.91 -9.12
CA SER A 106 3.92 12.58 -10.55
C SER A 106 4.60 11.24 -10.82
N ALA A 107 5.69 10.91 -10.12
CA ALA A 107 6.34 9.60 -10.25
C ALA A 107 5.50 8.44 -9.70
N MET A 108 4.55 8.72 -8.80
CA MET A 108 3.63 7.71 -8.26
C MET A 108 2.35 7.53 -9.09
N GLN A 109 2.14 8.32 -10.14
CA GLN A 109 0.98 8.15 -11.01
C GLN A 109 1.04 6.80 -11.75
N ALA A 110 -0.09 6.09 -11.80
CA ALA A 110 -0.24 4.85 -12.55
C ALA A 110 -0.39 5.12 -14.05
N SER A 111 -0.25 4.07 -14.85
CA SER A 111 -0.24 4.15 -16.33
C SER A 111 -1.54 4.67 -16.94
N ASP A 112 -2.68 4.48 -16.27
CA ASP A 112 -3.99 4.98 -16.65
C ASP A 112 -4.30 6.38 -16.06
N GLY A 113 -3.32 6.99 -15.38
CA GLY A 113 -3.41 8.34 -14.81
C GLY A 113 -3.95 8.43 -13.38
N HIS A 114 -4.39 7.34 -12.76
CA HIS A 114 -4.84 7.39 -11.36
C HIS A 114 -3.66 7.30 -10.37
N TRP A 115 -3.91 7.59 -9.10
CA TRP A 115 -2.98 7.31 -8.00
C TRP A 115 -3.51 6.14 -7.17
N PRO A 116 -2.88 4.96 -7.25
CA PRO A 116 -3.22 3.87 -6.37
C PRO A 116 -3.00 4.31 -4.93
N ALA A 117 -3.97 4.02 -4.08
CA ALA A 117 -3.90 4.28 -2.67
C ALA A 117 -4.65 3.18 -1.96
N GLU A 118 -4.08 2.73 -0.86
CA GLU A 118 -4.82 1.86 0.02
C GLU A 118 -5.90 2.63 0.76
N ASN A 119 -7.14 2.22 0.52
CA ASN A 119 -8.28 2.68 1.29
C ASN A 119 -8.64 1.63 2.34
N ALA A 120 -7.91 1.65 3.44
CA ALA A 120 -8.20 0.83 4.61
C ALA A 120 -8.80 1.66 5.75
N GLY A 121 -9.42 0.98 6.71
CA GLY A 121 -9.91 1.63 7.92
C GLY A 121 -10.69 0.64 8.77
N PRO A 122 -11.95 0.33 8.43
CA PRO A 122 -12.75 -0.52 9.31
C PRO A 122 -12.43 -2.01 9.16
N LEU A 123 -12.17 -2.67 10.30
CA LEU A 123 -11.90 -4.11 10.36
C LEU A 123 -13.13 -5.00 10.13
N PHE A 124 -14.30 -4.43 9.88
CA PHE A 124 -15.54 -5.18 9.70
C PHE A 124 -15.81 -5.63 8.25
N PHE A 125 -15.03 -5.22 7.24
CA PHE A 125 -15.26 -5.67 5.86
C PHE A 125 -14.76 -7.10 5.61
N LEU A 126 -13.58 -7.41 6.12
CA LEU A 126 -12.90 -8.67 5.85
C LEU A 126 -13.55 -9.89 6.54
N PRO A 127 -13.96 -9.84 7.84
CA PRO A 127 -14.53 -11.02 8.50
C PRO A 127 -15.82 -11.54 7.84
N PRO A 128 -16.83 -10.70 7.52
CA PRO A 128 -18.02 -11.16 6.80
C PRO A 128 -17.69 -11.73 5.43
N LEU A 129 -16.74 -11.14 4.69
CA LEU A 129 -16.30 -11.65 3.39
C LEU A 129 -15.67 -13.06 3.51
N VAL A 130 -14.82 -13.28 4.52
CA VAL A 130 -14.24 -14.60 4.81
C VAL A 130 -15.32 -15.61 5.18
N MET A 131 -16.31 -15.23 6.00
CA MET A 131 -17.43 -16.12 6.36
C MET A 131 -18.27 -16.48 5.14
N CYS A 132 -18.66 -15.51 4.33
CA CYS A 132 -19.46 -15.74 3.13
C CYS A 132 -18.73 -16.67 2.15
N THR A 133 -17.46 -16.39 1.84
CA THR A 133 -16.65 -17.20 0.91
C THR A 133 -16.39 -18.61 1.44
N TYR A 134 -16.28 -18.79 2.75
CA TYR A 134 -16.22 -20.10 3.39
C TYR A 134 -17.53 -20.88 3.25
N ILE A 135 -18.66 -20.26 3.60
CA ILE A 135 -20.00 -20.91 3.55
C ILE A 135 -20.32 -21.40 2.14
N ILE A 136 -19.98 -20.61 1.11
CA ILE A 136 -20.24 -20.99 -0.29
C ILE A 136 -19.14 -21.92 -0.87
N GLY A 137 -18.13 -22.32 -0.09
CA GLY A 137 -17.08 -23.23 -0.54
C GLY A 137 -16.00 -22.62 -1.47
N HIS A 138 -15.93 -21.29 -1.56
CA HIS A 138 -15.02 -20.57 -2.47
C HIS A 138 -13.83 -19.89 -1.77
N LEU A 139 -13.63 -20.14 -0.47
CA LEU A 139 -12.59 -19.47 0.33
C LEU A 139 -11.20 -19.53 -0.33
N ASN A 140 -10.77 -20.71 -0.79
CA ASN A 140 -9.44 -20.90 -1.38
C ASN A 140 -9.33 -20.30 -2.80
N THR A 141 -10.45 -20.15 -3.49
CA THR A 141 -10.51 -19.54 -4.83
C THR A 141 -10.42 -18.02 -4.73
N VAL A 142 -11.15 -17.41 -3.79
CA VAL A 142 -11.14 -15.97 -3.55
C VAL A 142 -9.89 -15.52 -2.81
N PHE A 143 -9.42 -16.31 -1.83
CA PHE A 143 -8.21 -16.05 -1.06
C PHE A 143 -7.18 -17.17 -1.23
N PRO A 144 -6.33 -17.07 -2.27
CA PRO A 144 -5.17 -17.95 -2.42
C PRO A 144 -4.27 -17.97 -1.18
N ALA A 145 -3.39 -18.96 -1.09
CA ALA A 145 -2.53 -19.18 0.09
C ALA A 145 -1.77 -17.91 0.53
N GLU A 146 -1.19 -17.17 -0.41
CA GLU A 146 -0.44 -15.94 -0.12
C GLU A 146 -1.34 -14.81 0.38
N HIS A 147 -2.54 -14.65 -0.17
CA HIS A 147 -3.52 -13.67 0.34
C HIS A 147 -3.90 -13.97 1.79
N ARG A 148 -4.14 -15.24 2.12
CA ARG A 148 -4.46 -15.64 3.50
C ARG A 148 -3.31 -15.38 4.46
N LYS A 149 -2.06 -15.60 4.05
CA LYS A 149 -0.88 -15.27 4.86
C LYS A 149 -0.83 -13.76 5.17
N GLU A 150 -1.04 -12.90 4.17
CA GLU A 150 -1.04 -11.44 4.39
C GLU A 150 -2.22 -10.98 5.23
N ILE A 151 -3.42 -11.54 5.00
CA ILE A 151 -4.60 -11.28 5.82
C ILE A 151 -4.34 -11.60 7.30
N LEU A 152 -3.78 -12.77 7.58
CA LEU A 152 -3.46 -13.18 8.95
C LEU A 152 -2.38 -12.28 9.57
N ARG A 153 -1.35 -11.93 8.79
CA ARG A 153 -0.29 -11.01 9.21
C ARG A 153 -0.86 -9.63 9.57
N TYR A 154 -1.74 -9.09 8.73
CA TYR A 154 -2.42 -7.82 8.94
C TYR A 154 -3.25 -7.80 10.22
N ILE A 155 -4.13 -8.79 10.41
CA ILE A 155 -4.96 -8.93 11.60
C ILE A 155 -4.08 -9.06 12.86
N TYR A 156 -3.03 -9.87 12.79
CA TYR A 156 -2.10 -10.06 13.92
C TYR A 156 -1.46 -8.75 14.36
N TYR A 157 -0.96 -7.94 13.42
CA TYR A 157 -0.31 -6.68 13.77
C TYR A 157 -1.28 -5.64 14.30
N LEU A 158 -2.50 -5.57 13.75
CA LEU A 158 -3.52 -4.66 14.26
C LEU A 158 -3.97 -4.98 15.69
N LEU A 159 -4.25 -6.25 15.97
CA LEU A 159 -4.68 -6.68 17.31
C LEU A 159 -3.58 -6.48 18.37
N LYS A 160 -2.30 -6.54 17.97
CA LYS A 160 -1.17 -6.29 18.88
C LYS A 160 -0.88 -4.80 19.09
N TYR A 161 -1.25 -3.93 18.14
CA TYR A 161 -1.08 -2.48 18.26
C TYR A 161 -2.17 -1.84 19.11
N ASN A 162 -3.42 -2.28 18.97
CA ASN A 162 -4.56 -1.77 19.75
C ASN A 162 -5.41 -2.94 20.28
N PRO A 163 -5.12 -3.49 21.47
CA PRO A 163 -5.88 -4.61 22.03
C PRO A 163 -7.34 -4.24 22.36
N SER A 164 -7.65 -2.94 22.41
CA SER A 164 -8.99 -2.37 22.54
C SER A 164 -9.60 -1.91 21.22
N ALA A 165 -9.05 -2.32 20.05
CA ALA A 165 -9.44 -1.82 18.73
C ALA A 165 -10.96 -1.66 18.59
N ASP A 166 -11.42 -0.43 18.82
CA ASP A 166 -12.79 -0.04 18.56
C ASP A 166 -13.01 -0.19 17.06
N PHE A 167 -14.11 -0.85 16.69
CA PHE A 167 -14.53 -1.13 15.31
C PHE A 167 -14.61 0.10 14.39
N LEU A 168 -14.41 1.31 14.93
CA LEU A 168 -14.66 2.61 14.32
C LEU A 168 -13.41 3.47 14.11
N GLU A 169 -12.18 3.02 14.44
CA GLU A 169 -11.00 3.81 14.10
C GLU A 169 -10.76 3.80 12.57
N LEU A 170 -11.36 4.78 11.88
CA LEU A 170 -11.20 5.14 10.46
C LEU A 170 -9.78 5.64 10.17
N LYS A 171 -8.75 4.81 10.40
CA LYS A 171 -7.37 5.18 10.11
C LYS A 171 -6.71 4.10 9.27
N SER A 172 -6.36 4.50 8.05
CA SER A 172 -5.73 3.68 7.02
C SER A 172 -4.68 2.75 7.62
N SER A 173 -4.78 1.47 7.28
CA SER A 173 -3.95 0.38 7.77
C SER A 173 -3.70 -0.64 6.66
N SER A 174 -2.44 -0.99 6.40
CA SER A 174 -2.06 -1.78 5.24
C SER A 174 -2.05 -3.27 5.42
N ILE A 175 -2.69 -3.99 4.49
CA ILE A 175 -2.61 -5.46 4.41
C ILE A 175 -1.15 -5.91 4.38
N PHE A 176 -0.28 -5.11 3.76
CA PHE A 176 1.13 -5.44 3.69
C PHE A 176 1.98 -4.92 4.85
N CYS A 177 1.40 -4.18 5.79
CA CYS A 177 2.03 -3.78 7.05
C CYS A 177 3.48 -3.33 6.87
N PHE A 178 3.66 -2.23 6.14
CA PHE A 178 4.96 -1.60 5.95
C PHE A 178 5.08 -0.34 6.81
N PRO A 179 6.29 0.03 7.26
CA PRO A 179 6.46 1.18 8.12
C PRO A 179 6.26 2.46 7.30
N ALA A 180 5.46 3.40 7.81
CA ALA A 180 5.69 4.79 7.45
C ALA A 180 7.10 5.12 7.95
N LYS A 181 8.02 5.51 7.06
CA LYS A 181 9.30 6.06 7.50
C LYS A 181 8.98 7.17 8.52
N SER A 182 9.43 6.98 9.76
CA SER A 182 9.62 8.10 10.66
C SER A 182 10.57 9.07 9.97
N ILE A 183 10.13 10.33 9.91
CA ILE A 183 10.90 11.47 9.40
C ILE A 183 12.23 11.56 10.17
#